data_AF-A0A521X445-F1
#
_entry.id   AF-A0A521X445-F1
#
_cell.length_a   1.000
_cell.length_b   1.000
_cell.length_c   1.000
_cell.angle_alpha   90.00
_cell.angle_beta   90.00
_cell.angle_gamma   90.00
#
_symmetry.space_group_name_H-M   'P 1'
#
loop_
_entity.id
_entity.type
_entity.pdbx_description
1 polymer ?
#
loop_
_entity_poly.entity_id
_entity_poly.type
_entity_poly.pdbx_seq_one_letter_code
_entity_poly.pdbx_strand_id
1 'polypeptide(L)'
;MSIRLLVSLLLCICATDVYSDKSHLVSCGSYYKGLSNLKLQQPPRRVLLVPLLIRVPLGNESPRWSEQPARTLKAFYRNRFNAAVTQLHDVWNWTDYFRQVEQIVQQSPPFDRVIFISHGGFDGPILENFVFWQNFQVEGNKGELLQFYESQPGLKDMLSITYDTQKNRIFSDYMASHWRELAPMKPTDIRHRLKGLEKQIQPLDHVCFQHYCSPDQLATSPEQQRGYRLELCELICREPLFEQKISAEISPERFFHFTKSLSSLATADGLIFFGACNPGSAAPVEILEKDETEFLINSTLADGPHKSYVHLVSAATGRITAGPIGQSSAEDIVNRVIMFETGRPQHHLCIVAPAAK
;
A
#
# COMPACT_ATOMS: atom_id res chain seq x y z
N MET A 1 9.51 -10.88 44.20
CA MET A 1 8.62 -11.06 43.02
C MET A 1 8.86 -10.04 41.89
N SER A 2 9.96 -9.28 41.87
CA SER A 2 10.13 -8.16 40.91
C SER A 2 11.13 -8.41 39.76
N ILE A 3 11.98 -9.45 39.87
CA ILE A 3 13.01 -9.74 38.85
C ILE A 3 12.48 -10.64 37.71
N ARG A 4 11.49 -11.51 37.97
CA ARG A 4 10.92 -12.39 36.93
C ARG A 4 10.07 -11.65 35.89
N LEU A 5 9.41 -10.54 36.27
CA LEU A 5 8.68 -9.68 35.34
C LEU A 5 9.61 -8.86 34.45
N LEU A 6 10.78 -8.44 34.96
CA LEU A 6 11.78 -7.71 34.17
C LEU A 6 12.45 -8.61 33.11
N VAL A 7 12.70 -9.88 33.44
CA VAL A 7 13.29 -10.85 32.50
C VAL A 7 12.29 -11.27 31.41
N SER A 8 10.99 -11.33 31.71
CA SER A 8 9.96 -11.51 30.68
C SER A 8 9.78 -10.29 29.78
N LEU A 9 9.94 -9.06 30.30
CA LEU A 9 9.97 -7.85 29.48
C LEU A 9 11.25 -7.73 28.63
N LEU A 10 12.40 -8.20 29.13
CA LEU A 10 13.68 -8.18 28.40
C LEU A 10 13.78 -9.29 27.35
N LEU A 11 13.12 -10.43 27.54
CA LEU A 11 13.07 -11.52 26.53
C LEU A 11 12.11 -11.22 25.37
N CYS A 12 11.17 -10.28 25.52
CA CYS A 12 10.41 -9.73 24.38
C CYS A 12 11.23 -8.76 23.51
N ILE A 13 12.43 -8.34 23.94
CA ILE A 13 13.31 -7.42 23.20
C ILE A 13 14.32 -8.19 22.31
N CYS A 14 14.38 -9.52 22.42
CA CYS A 14 15.31 -10.36 21.65
C CYS A 14 14.62 -11.28 20.62
N ALA A 15 13.41 -10.96 20.18
CA ALA A 15 13.01 -11.37 18.85
C ALA A 15 13.76 -10.44 17.89
N THR A 16 14.88 -10.90 17.36
CA THR A 16 15.47 -10.28 16.16
C THR A 16 14.33 -10.08 15.18
N ASP A 17 14.04 -8.82 14.86
CA ASP A 17 12.98 -8.47 13.94
C ASP A 17 13.32 -9.06 12.57
N VAL A 18 12.81 -10.28 12.33
CA VAL A 18 12.97 -11.03 11.09
C VAL A 18 12.34 -10.25 9.92
N TYR A 19 11.58 -9.19 10.23
CA TYR A 19 10.86 -8.31 9.33
C TYR A 19 11.43 -6.89 9.28
N SER A 20 12.58 -6.64 9.93
CA SER A 20 13.29 -5.36 9.81
C SER A 20 13.74 -5.09 8.37
N ASP A 21 13.79 -3.82 7.99
CA ASP A 21 14.31 -3.31 6.72
C ASP A 21 15.50 -4.00 6.11
N LYS A 22 16.49 -4.32 6.95
CA LYS A 22 17.71 -4.97 6.50
C LYS A 22 17.39 -6.36 5.98
N SER A 23 16.42 -7.07 6.56
CA SER A 23 15.95 -8.36 6.07
C SER A 23 15.09 -8.23 4.81
N HIS A 24 14.28 -7.17 4.68
CA HIS A 24 13.47 -6.89 3.50
C HIS A 24 14.34 -6.55 2.28
N LEU A 25 15.28 -5.62 2.42
CA LEU A 25 16.26 -5.24 1.41
C LEU A 25 17.18 -6.40 1.00
N VAL A 26 17.54 -7.28 1.94
CA VAL A 26 18.32 -8.50 1.65
C VAL A 26 17.47 -9.54 0.91
N SER A 27 16.16 -9.61 1.17
CA SER A 27 15.27 -10.56 0.52
C SER A 27 14.85 -10.17 -0.89
N CYS A 28 14.70 -8.87 -1.13
CA CYS A 28 14.62 -8.31 -2.46
C CYS A 28 16.00 -8.46 -3.10
N GLY A 29 16.23 -9.61 -3.74
CA GLY A 29 17.48 -9.99 -4.38
C GLY A 29 17.89 -8.95 -5.42
N SER A 30 18.57 -7.90 -4.97
CA SER A 30 18.92 -6.75 -5.77
C SER A 30 19.91 -7.23 -6.83
N TYR A 31 19.53 -7.12 -8.11
CA TYR A 31 20.34 -7.63 -9.21
C TYR A 31 21.50 -6.67 -9.51
N TYR A 32 22.57 -6.79 -8.72
CA TYR A 32 23.79 -5.99 -8.85
C TYR A 32 24.65 -6.36 -10.08
N LYS A 33 24.45 -7.54 -10.69
CA LYS A 33 25.35 -8.10 -11.71
C LYS A 33 24.73 -8.35 -13.10
N GLY A 34 23.48 -7.91 -13.36
CA GLY A 34 22.85 -7.92 -14.69
C GLY A 34 21.77 -8.99 -14.91
N LEU A 35 20.97 -8.82 -15.98
CA LEU A 35 19.78 -9.62 -16.33
C LEU A 35 20.05 -11.09 -16.66
N SER A 36 21.31 -11.48 -16.95
CA SER A 36 21.66 -12.79 -17.51
C SER A 36 21.30 -13.97 -16.60
N ASN A 37 21.10 -13.74 -15.30
CA ASN A 37 20.69 -14.78 -14.37
C ASN A 37 19.15 -14.93 -14.29
N LEU A 38 18.38 -14.03 -14.91
CA LEU A 38 16.94 -14.16 -15.06
C LEU A 38 16.64 -14.90 -16.36
N LYS A 39 15.85 -15.98 -16.29
CA LYS A 39 15.35 -16.71 -17.48
C LYS A 39 14.23 -15.91 -18.16
N LEU A 40 14.53 -14.69 -18.60
CA LEU A 40 13.59 -13.79 -19.26
C LEU A 40 13.70 -13.90 -20.78
N GLN A 41 12.58 -13.80 -21.47
CA GLN A 41 12.55 -13.62 -22.92
C GLN A 41 13.29 -12.33 -23.30
N GLN A 42 14.33 -12.47 -24.12
CA GLN A 42 15.14 -11.37 -24.66
C GLN A 42 15.45 -11.56 -26.17
N PRO A 43 15.43 -10.50 -26.99
CA PRO A 43 14.84 -9.19 -26.69
C PRO A 43 13.30 -9.30 -26.51
N PRO A 44 12.67 -8.36 -25.80
CA PRO A 44 11.21 -8.32 -25.68
C PRO A 44 10.58 -8.02 -27.04
N ARG A 45 9.60 -8.83 -27.44
CA ARG A 45 8.87 -8.74 -28.71
C ARG A 45 7.45 -8.21 -28.51
N ARG A 46 6.81 -8.55 -27.39
CA ARG A 46 5.43 -8.15 -27.06
C ARG A 46 5.40 -7.50 -25.68
N VAL A 47 4.89 -6.27 -25.63
CA VAL A 47 4.83 -5.48 -24.39
C VAL A 47 3.41 -4.98 -24.18
N LEU A 48 2.86 -5.21 -22.99
CA LEU A 48 1.61 -4.63 -22.53
C LEU A 48 1.91 -3.53 -21.50
N LEU A 49 1.41 -2.32 -21.76
CA LEU A 49 1.44 -1.21 -20.82
C LEU A 49 0.05 -1.03 -20.20
N VAL A 50 0.00 -0.93 -18.88
CA VAL A 50 -1.22 -0.82 -18.08
C VAL A 50 -1.16 0.46 -17.23
N PRO A 51 -1.40 1.64 -17.83
CA PRO A 51 -1.54 2.87 -17.06
C PRO A 51 -2.84 2.84 -16.25
N LEU A 52 -2.72 3.00 -14.93
CA LEU A 52 -3.84 3.07 -13.99
C LEU A 52 -4.19 4.54 -13.75
N LEU A 53 -5.44 4.91 -13.98
CA LEU A 53 -5.91 6.28 -13.89
C LEU A 53 -6.57 6.49 -12.54
N ILE A 54 -6.20 7.56 -11.83
CA ILE A 54 -6.77 7.86 -10.53
C ILE A 54 -7.36 9.25 -10.52
N ARG A 55 -8.55 9.42 -9.94
CA ARG A 55 -9.10 10.75 -9.68
C ARG A 55 -9.01 11.02 -8.19
N VAL A 56 -8.04 11.82 -7.78
CA VAL A 56 -7.95 12.29 -6.40
C VAL A 56 -8.83 13.53 -6.24
N PRO A 57 -9.91 13.50 -5.44
CA PRO A 57 -10.69 14.68 -5.14
C PRO A 57 -9.76 15.75 -4.56
N LEU A 58 -9.81 16.98 -5.10
CA LEU A 58 -8.98 18.12 -4.69
C LEU A 58 -7.46 17.96 -4.93
N GLY A 59 -7.04 16.95 -5.69
CA GLY A 59 -5.65 16.77 -6.10
C GLY A 59 -5.24 17.71 -7.24
N ASN A 60 -4.00 18.21 -7.19
CA ASN A 60 -3.40 19.00 -8.27
C ASN A 60 -2.79 18.12 -9.38
N GLU A 61 -2.70 16.81 -9.16
CA GLU A 61 -2.16 15.85 -10.11
C GLU A 61 -3.16 15.52 -11.22
N SER A 62 -2.67 15.41 -12.45
CA SER A 62 -3.51 14.99 -13.58
C SER A 62 -4.02 13.57 -13.36
N PRO A 63 -5.34 13.30 -13.47
CA PRO A 63 -5.86 11.94 -13.34
C PRO A 63 -5.30 10.92 -14.35
N ARG A 64 -4.69 11.43 -15.43
CA ARG A 64 -4.08 10.64 -16.50
C ARG A 64 -2.55 10.68 -16.50
N TRP A 65 -1.92 11.07 -15.39
CA TRP A 65 -0.46 11.23 -15.32
C TRP A 65 0.28 9.95 -15.78
N SER A 66 -0.26 8.76 -15.46
CA SER A 66 0.33 7.46 -15.79
C SER A 66 0.42 7.18 -17.30
N GLU A 67 -0.38 7.86 -18.12
CA GLU A 67 -0.30 7.77 -19.57
C GLU A 67 1.01 8.38 -20.11
N GLN A 68 1.59 9.38 -19.45
CA GLN A 68 2.80 10.03 -19.93
C GLN A 68 4.02 9.09 -19.87
N PRO A 69 4.35 8.42 -18.74
CA PRO A 69 5.33 7.35 -18.71
C PRO A 69 5.02 6.22 -19.70
N ALA A 70 3.75 5.85 -19.86
CA ALA A 70 3.35 4.82 -20.82
C ALA A 70 3.73 5.20 -22.26
N ARG A 71 3.50 6.46 -22.66
CA ARG A 71 3.93 6.97 -23.98
C ARG A 71 5.45 6.89 -24.16
N THR A 72 6.22 7.28 -23.15
CA THR A 72 7.70 7.21 -23.21
C THR A 72 8.18 5.77 -23.31
N LEU A 73 7.64 4.85 -22.51
CA LEU A 73 7.99 3.43 -22.57
C LEU A 73 7.58 2.78 -23.90
N LYS A 74 6.41 3.14 -24.43
CA LYS A 74 5.96 2.69 -25.76
C LYS A 74 6.95 3.07 -26.85
N ALA A 75 7.41 4.32 -26.84
CA ALA A 75 8.43 4.79 -27.79
C ALA A 75 9.75 4.05 -27.59
N PHE A 76 10.20 3.87 -26.34
CA PHE A 76 11.41 3.13 -26.02
C PHE A 76 11.38 1.69 -26.58
N TYR A 77 10.35 0.90 -26.26
CA TYR A 77 10.27 -0.49 -26.71
C TYR A 77 10.16 -0.64 -28.22
N ARG A 78 9.40 0.24 -28.89
CA ARG A 78 9.32 0.25 -30.35
C ARG A 78 10.65 0.59 -31.00
N ASN A 79 11.33 1.64 -30.52
CA ASN A 79 12.55 2.12 -31.15
C ASN A 79 13.76 1.22 -30.84
N ARG A 80 13.86 0.72 -29.59
CA ARG A 80 15.03 -0.05 -29.13
C ARG A 80 15.00 -1.51 -29.56
N PHE A 81 13.81 -2.12 -29.60
CA PHE A 81 13.63 -3.56 -29.78
C PHE A 81 12.70 -3.92 -30.95
N ASN A 82 12.10 -2.94 -31.63
CA ASN A 82 11.04 -3.18 -32.63
C ASN A 82 9.88 -4.03 -32.08
N ALA A 83 9.57 -3.85 -30.79
CA ALA A 83 8.53 -4.62 -30.11
C ALA A 83 7.12 -4.17 -30.51
N ALA A 84 6.19 -5.12 -30.58
CA ALA A 84 4.76 -4.85 -30.62
C ALA A 84 4.30 -4.40 -29.22
N VAL A 85 3.91 -3.13 -29.11
CA VAL A 85 3.46 -2.53 -27.85
C VAL A 85 1.96 -2.27 -27.88
N THR A 86 1.25 -2.92 -26.97
CA THR A 86 -0.18 -2.70 -26.66
C THR A 86 -0.28 -1.89 -25.37
N GLN A 87 -1.25 -0.99 -25.28
CA GLN A 87 -1.53 -0.19 -24.10
C GLN A 87 -3.01 -0.32 -23.75
N LEU A 88 -3.32 -0.57 -22.47
CA LEU A 88 -4.68 -0.43 -21.95
C LEU A 88 -5.04 1.05 -21.82
N HIS A 89 -6.30 1.37 -22.08
CA HIS A 89 -6.81 2.74 -22.06
C HIS A 89 -7.96 2.85 -21.07
N ASP A 90 -8.12 4.01 -20.43
CA ASP A 90 -9.27 4.30 -19.56
C ASP A 90 -9.49 3.26 -18.42
N VAL A 91 -8.40 2.80 -17.79
CA VAL A 91 -8.47 1.90 -16.63
C VAL A 91 -8.61 2.74 -15.35
N TRP A 92 -9.85 2.99 -14.92
CA TRP A 92 -10.15 3.82 -13.73
C TRP A 92 -10.35 3.00 -12.45
N ASN A 93 -10.71 1.72 -12.59
CA ASN A 93 -10.92 0.77 -11.50
C ASN A 93 -10.58 -0.66 -11.95
N TRP A 94 -10.58 -1.61 -11.00
CA TRP A 94 -10.25 -3.01 -11.28
C TRP A 94 -11.24 -3.69 -12.23
N THR A 95 -12.51 -3.28 -12.24
CA THR A 95 -13.51 -3.79 -13.19
C THR A 95 -13.14 -3.43 -14.63
N ASP A 96 -12.70 -2.20 -14.88
CA ASP A 96 -12.21 -1.75 -16.19
C ASP A 96 -10.99 -2.56 -16.65
N TYR A 97 -10.06 -2.81 -15.72
CA TYR A 97 -8.90 -3.66 -15.96
C TYR A 97 -9.33 -5.07 -16.37
N PHE A 98 -10.17 -5.74 -15.57
CA PHE A 98 -10.56 -7.13 -15.84
C PHE A 98 -11.31 -7.29 -17.17
N ARG A 99 -12.22 -6.36 -17.48
CA ARG A 99 -12.94 -6.33 -18.75
C ARG A 99 -12.00 -6.23 -19.95
N GLN A 100 -11.00 -5.34 -19.90
CA GLN A 100 -10.05 -5.18 -21.01
C GLN A 100 -9.09 -6.36 -21.12
N VAL A 101 -8.66 -6.93 -19.99
CA VAL A 101 -7.80 -8.12 -19.99
C VAL A 101 -8.50 -9.32 -20.59
N GLU A 102 -9.77 -9.54 -20.28
CA GLU A 102 -10.57 -10.62 -20.89
C GLU A 102 -10.58 -10.51 -22.42
N GLN A 103 -10.81 -9.30 -22.95
CA GLN A 103 -10.80 -9.05 -24.39
C GLN A 103 -9.42 -9.31 -25.01
N ILE A 104 -8.34 -8.84 -24.37
CA ILE A 104 -6.98 -9.02 -24.88
C ILE A 104 -6.57 -10.50 -24.88
N VAL A 105 -6.85 -11.24 -23.82
CA VAL A 105 -6.48 -12.66 -23.71
C VAL A 105 -7.16 -13.50 -24.79
N GLN A 106 -8.38 -13.13 -25.21
CA GLN A 106 -9.08 -13.80 -26.31
C GLN A 106 -8.50 -13.45 -27.69
N GLN A 107 -7.94 -12.25 -27.85
CA GLN A 107 -7.55 -11.71 -29.17
C GLN A 107 -6.04 -11.75 -29.43
N SER A 108 -5.23 -11.98 -28.40
CA SER A 108 -3.79 -11.77 -28.46
C SER A 108 -3.03 -12.81 -27.66
N PRO A 109 -1.90 -13.32 -28.18
CA PRO A 109 -0.96 -14.11 -27.39
C PRO A 109 -0.48 -13.35 -26.13
N PRO A 110 0.04 -14.08 -25.12
CA PRO A 110 0.69 -13.46 -23.97
C PRO A 110 1.85 -12.52 -24.35
N PHE A 111 2.27 -11.70 -23.39
CA PHE A 111 3.27 -10.66 -23.52
C PHE A 111 4.56 -11.04 -22.77
N ASP A 112 5.70 -10.62 -23.29
CA ASP A 112 7.01 -10.81 -22.66
C ASP A 112 7.21 -9.84 -21.49
N ARG A 113 6.50 -8.70 -21.53
CA ARG A 113 6.48 -7.66 -20.50
C ARG A 113 5.04 -7.22 -20.26
N VAL A 114 4.61 -7.23 -19.01
CA VAL A 114 3.36 -6.60 -18.54
C VAL A 114 3.74 -5.52 -17.54
N ILE A 115 3.53 -4.25 -17.88
CA ILE A 115 4.03 -3.11 -17.09
C ILE A 115 2.86 -2.27 -16.59
N PHE A 116 2.61 -2.33 -15.29
CA PHE A 116 1.67 -1.42 -14.63
C PHE A 116 2.36 -0.08 -14.36
N ILE A 117 1.61 1.01 -14.51
CA ILE A 117 2.06 2.37 -14.22
C ILE A 117 0.98 3.03 -13.37
N SER A 118 1.26 3.24 -12.10
CA SER A 118 0.24 3.53 -11.08
C SER A 118 0.82 4.26 -9.87
N HIS A 119 -0.01 4.63 -8.90
CA HIS A 119 0.51 4.88 -7.56
C HIS A 119 0.92 3.58 -6.89
N GLY A 120 1.87 3.66 -5.96
CA GLY A 120 2.37 2.53 -5.18
C GLY A 120 1.79 2.46 -3.78
N GLY A 121 1.48 1.23 -3.36
CA GLY A 121 1.35 0.86 -1.95
C GLY A 121 2.53 -0.01 -1.54
N PHE A 122 2.27 -1.16 -0.90
CA PHE A 122 3.26 -2.16 -0.50
C PHE A 122 3.92 -2.87 -1.71
N ASP A 123 4.72 -2.15 -2.49
CA ASP A 123 5.43 -2.56 -3.73
C ASP A 123 4.54 -3.05 -4.90
N GLY A 124 3.22 -2.88 -4.77
CA GLY A 124 2.21 -3.24 -5.77
C GLY A 124 1.44 -2.04 -6.32
N PRO A 125 0.68 -2.24 -7.43
CA PRO A 125 -0.08 -1.17 -8.06
C PRO A 125 -1.34 -0.84 -7.24
N ILE A 126 -1.59 0.45 -6.99
CA ILE A 126 -2.84 0.94 -6.42
C ILE A 126 -3.74 1.49 -7.54
N LEU A 127 -5.03 1.17 -7.45
CA LEU A 127 -6.07 1.77 -8.26
C LEU A 127 -7.34 1.88 -7.40
N GLU A 128 -7.90 3.10 -7.34
CA GLU A 128 -9.14 3.51 -6.65
C GLU A 128 -9.52 2.74 -5.37
N ASN A 129 -9.48 3.41 -4.21
CA ASN A 129 -9.99 2.86 -2.94
C ASN A 129 -11.52 2.81 -2.95
N PHE A 130 -12.10 1.85 -3.66
CA PHE A 130 -13.55 1.69 -3.68
C PHE A 130 -14.00 1.00 -2.40
N VAL A 131 -14.76 1.71 -1.55
CA VAL A 131 -15.48 1.09 -0.43
C VAL A 131 -16.53 0.15 -1.03
N PHE A 132 -16.24 -1.15 -1.02
CA PHE A 132 -17.14 -2.16 -1.56
C PHE A 132 -18.14 -2.67 -0.53
N TRP A 133 -17.89 -2.42 0.76
CA TRP A 133 -18.83 -2.77 1.82
C TRP A 133 -18.65 -1.85 3.03
N GLN A 134 -19.77 -1.52 3.67
CA GLN A 134 -19.79 -0.73 4.89
C GLN A 134 -20.91 -1.25 5.78
N ASN A 135 -20.66 -1.27 7.09
CA ASN A 135 -21.66 -1.62 8.09
C ASN A 135 -21.51 -0.73 9.30
N PHE A 136 -22.63 -0.18 9.75
CA PHE A 136 -22.71 0.60 10.97
C PHE A 136 -23.68 -0.09 11.91
N GLN A 137 -23.21 -0.42 13.11
CA GLN A 137 -23.98 -1.11 14.12
C GLN A 137 -23.83 -0.43 15.47
N VAL A 138 -24.90 -0.48 16.25
CA VAL A 138 -24.91 -0.04 17.65
C VAL A 138 -25.45 -1.20 18.47
N GLU A 139 -24.60 -1.76 19.32
CA GLU A 139 -24.93 -2.85 20.22
C GLU A 139 -24.70 -2.41 21.66
N GLY A 140 -25.79 -2.19 22.40
CA GLY A 140 -25.71 -1.70 23.78
C GLY A 140 -25.00 -0.35 23.88
N ASN A 141 -23.89 -0.32 24.63
CA ASN A 141 -23.05 0.89 24.81
C ASN A 141 -21.95 1.03 23.75
N LYS A 142 -21.90 0.17 22.73
CA LYS A 142 -20.84 0.20 21.71
C LYS A 142 -21.42 0.57 20.34
N GLY A 143 -20.87 1.62 19.74
CA GLY A 143 -21.05 1.93 18.32
C GLY A 143 -19.85 1.44 17.53
N GLU A 144 -20.10 0.87 16.36
CA GLU A 144 -19.08 0.36 15.47
C GLU A 144 -19.40 0.70 14.02
N LEU A 145 -18.41 1.26 13.33
CA LEU A 145 -18.41 1.45 11.89
C LEU A 145 -17.28 0.61 11.30
N LEU A 146 -17.64 -0.31 10.42
CA LEU A 146 -16.72 -1.09 9.61
C LEU A 146 -16.82 -0.67 8.15
N GLN A 147 -15.68 -0.41 7.52
CA GLN A 147 -15.56 -0.17 6.08
C GLN A 147 -14.54 -1.12 5.49
N PHE A 148 -14.89 -1.74 4.36
CA PHE A 148 -13.97 -2.51 3.55
C PHE A 148 -13.77 -1.83 2.20
N TYR A 149 -12.50 -1.66 1.84
CA TYR A 149 -12.09 -1.14 0.54
C TYR A 149 -10.96 -1.98 -0.03
N GLU A 150 -10.71 -1.83 -1.32
CA GLU A 150 -9.65 -2.55 -2.03
C GLU A 150 -8.82 -1.54 -2.81
N SER A 151 -7.68 -1.16 -2.25
CA SER A 151 -6.75 -0.23 -2.90
C SER A 151 -5.81 -0.97 -3.87
N GLN A 152 -5.38 -2.17 -3.48
CA GLN A 152 -4.56 -3.09 -4.26
C GLN A 152 -5.31 -4.40 -4.51
N PRO A 153 -5.17 -5.05 -5.68
CA PRO A 153 -5.94 -6.25 -6.00
C PRO A 153 -5.67 -7.37 -5.01
N GLY A 154 -6.75 -7.92 -4.46
CA GLY A 154 -6.68 -9.00 -3.50
C GLY A 154 -6.30 -8.56 -2.09
N LEU A 155 -6.11 -7.26 -1.83
CA LEU A 155 -5.95 -6.73 -0.49
C LEU A 155 -7.26 -6.11 -0.03
N LYS A 156 -7.86 -6.75 0.96
CA LYS A 156 -9.02 -6.27 1.67
C LYS A 156 -8.53 -5.39 2.81
N ASP A 157 -8.61 -4.09 2.59
CA ASP A 157 -8.33 -3.10 3.61
C ASP A 157 -9.59 -2.93 4.47
N MET A 158 -9.43 -3.00 5.78
CA MET A 158 -10.49 -2.78 6.76
C MET A 158 -10.18 -1.52 7.58
N LEU A 159 -11.14 -0.60 7.62
CA LEU A 159 -11.20 0.46 8.62
C LEU A 159 -12.27 0.09 9.65
N SER A 160 -11.90 0.06 10.92
CA SER A 160 -12.82 -0.07 12.05
C SER A 160 -12.77 1.20 12.89
N ILE A 161 -13.94 1.76 13.18
CA ILE A 161 -14.11 2.87 14.12
C ILE A 161 -15.07 2.38 15.21
N THR A 162 -14.59 2.35 16.45
CA THR A 162 -15.38 1.95 17.61
C THR A 162 -15.47 3.08 18.61
N TYR A 163 -16.63 3.27 19.22
CA TYR A 163 -16.86 4.29 20.25
C TYR A 163 -17.88 3.82 21.28
N ASP A 164 -17.84 4.43 22.47
CA ASP A 164 -18.84 4.22 23.52
C ASP A 164 -20.01 5.20 23.34
N THR A 165 -21.23 4.68 23.21
CA THR A 165 -22.43 5.48 22.91
C THR A 165 -22.92 6.31 24.11
N GLN A 166 -22.49 5.97 25.33
CA GLN A 166 -22.85 6.67 26.56
C GLN A 166 -21.83 7.77 26.90
N LYS A 167 -20.59 7.63 26.44
CA LYS A 167 -19.49 8.55 26.75
C LYS A 167 -19.76 9.99 26.30
N ASN A 168 -20.27 10.17 25.09
CA ASN A 168 -20.66 11.48 24.60
C ASN A 168 -21.84 11.37 23.62
N ARG A 169 -22.98 11.92 24.03
CA ARG A 169 -24.22 11.87 23.24
C ARG A 169 -24.10 12.65 21.93
N ILE A 170 -23.44 13.80 21.93
CA ILE A 170 -23.26 14.63 20.72
C ILE A 170 -22.43 13.87 19.68
N PHE A 171 -21.35 13.22 20.11
CA PHE A 171 -20.54 12.36 19.23
C PHE A 171 -21.34 11.17 18.70
N SER A 172 -22.13 10.52 19.56
CA SER A 172 -22.94 9.37 19.19
C SER A 172 -24.03 9.71 18.19
N ASP A 173 -24.73 10.83 18.41
CA ASP A 173 -25.76 11.35 17.51
C ASP A 173 -25.13 11.73 16.15
N TYR A 174 -23.92 12.32 16.17
CA TYR A 174 -23.16 12.62 14.95
C TYR A 174 -22.85 11.35 14.15
N MET A 175 -22.28 10.32 14.80
CA MET A 175 -21.96 9.05 14.14
C MET A 175 -23.22 8.38 13.56
N ALA A 176 -24.32 8.34 14.31
CA ALA A 176 -25.58 7.76 13.84
C ALA A 176 -26.16 8.47 12.60
N SER A 177 -25.95 9.77 12.47
CA SER A 177 -26.51 10.59 11.38
C SER A 177 -25.56 10.79 10.18
N HIS A 178 -24.24 10.73 10.37
CA HIS A 178 -23.25 11.11 9.35
C HIS A 178 -22.33 9.97 8.91
N TRP A 179 -22.47 8.74 9.42
CA TRP A 179 -21.57 7.62 9.06
C TRP A 179 -21.49 7.33 7.56
N ARG A 180 -22.58 7.56 6.80
CA ARG A 180 -22.60 7.40 5.34
C ARG A 180 -21.73 8.43 4.63
N GLU A 181 -21.59 9.62 5.19
CA GLU A 181 -20.71 10.67 4.64
C GLU A 181 -19.22 10.35 4.81
N LEU A 182 -18.89 9.41 5.70
CA LEU A 182 -17.52 8.94 5.88
C LEU A 182 -17.10 7.93 4.79
N ALA A 183 -18.05 7.34 4.06
CA ALA A 183 -17.77 6.34 3.02
C ALA A 183 -16.82 6.81 1.90
N PRO A 184 -16.97 8.02 1.31
CA PRO A 184 -16.06 8.47 0.25
C PRO A 184 -14.72 9.02 0.76
N MET A 185 -14.50 9.08 2.08
CA MET A 185 -13.34 9.75 2.66
C MET A 185 -12.18 8.76 2.85
N LYS A 186 -10.93 9.25 2.73
CA LYS A 186 -9.77 8.44 3.10
C LYS A 186 -9.75 8.22 4.62
N PRO A 187 -9.19 7.10 5.11
CA PRO A 187 -9.05 6.85 6.55
C PRO A 187 -8.40 8.00 7.35
N THR A 188 -7.42 8.69 6.75
CA THR A 188 -6.77 9.87 7.34
C THR A 188 -7.71 11.06 7.47
N ASP A 189 -8.55 11.29 6.46
CA ASP A 189 -9.50 12.39 6.42
C ASP A 189 -10.65 12.14 7.41
N ILE A 190 -11.11 10.88 7.51
CA ILE A 190 -12.07 10.45 8.53
C ILE A 190 -11.50 10.70 9.92
N ARG A 191 -10.26 10.27 10.17
CA ARG A 191 -9.58 10.51 11.45
C ARG A 191 -9.51 11.99 11.77
N HIS A 192 -9.12 12.82 10.80
CA HIS A 192 -9.01 14.27 11.00
C HIS A 192 -10.37 14.89 11.30
N ARG A 193 -11.42 14.52 10.56
CA ARG A 193 -12.79 15.01 10.78
C ARG A 193 -13.31 14.63 12.16
N LEU A 194 -13.19 13.35 12.55
CA LEU A 194 -13.65 12.86 13.84
C LEU A 194 -12.83 13.42 15.00
N LYS A 195 -11.50 13.58 14.84
CA LYS A 195 -10.68 14.27 15.83
C LYS A 195 -11.03 15.74 15.95
N GLY A 196 -11.27 16.44 14.83
CA GLY A 196 -11.74 17.82 14.83
C GLY A 196 -13.04 17.98 15.63
N LEU A 197 -14.00 17.10 15.40
CA LEU A 197 -15.25 17.05 16.16
C LEU A 197 -14.98 16.78 17.65
N GLU A 198 -14.16 15.78 17.98
CA GLU A 198 -13.74 15.47 19.35
C GLU A 198 -13.16 16.70 20.06
N LYS A 199 -12.29 17.46 19.39
CA LYS A 199 -11.69 18.68 19.97
C LYS A 199 -12.73 19.76 20.29
N GLN A 200 -13.77 19.87 19.47
CA GLN A 200 -14.84 20.86 19.63
C GLN A 200 -15.80 20.49 20.76
N ILE A 201 -16.20 19.22 20.85
CA ILE A 201 -17.21 18.76 21.82
C ILE A 201 -16.63 18.40 23.18
N GLN A 202 -15.34 18.05 23.23
CA GLN A 202 -14.63 17.73 24.45
C GLN A 202 -13.27 18.45 24.44
N PRO A 203 -13.18 19.71 24.90
CA PRO A 203 -11.91 20.43 24.96
C PRO A 203 -10.90 19.70 25.88
N LEU A 204 -9.62 20.05 25.75
CA LEU A 204 -8.57 19.48 26.60
C LEU A 204 -8.80 19.86 28.06
N ASP A 205 -8.51 18.92 28.97
CA ASP A 205 -8.36 19.27 30.38
C ASP A 205 -7.15 20.20 30.52
N HIS A 206 -7.42 21.48 30.83
CA HIS A 206 -6.39 22.49 30.97
C HIS A 206 -5.43 22.22 32.13
N VAL A 207 -5.88 21.60 33.21
CA VAL A 207 -5.03 21.29 34.37
C VAL A 207 -4.08 20.15 34.01
N CYS A 208 -4.60 19.09 33.38
CA CYS A 208 -3.76 18.01 32.86
C CYS A 208 -2.75 18.55 31.83
N PHE A 209 -3.22 19.36 30.87
CA PHE A 209 -2.37 19.87 29.81
C PHE A 209 -1.28 20.79 30.34
N GLN A 210 -1.58 21.67 31.30
CA GLN A 210 -0.56 22.50 31.94
C GLN A 210 0.47 21.65 32.72
N HIS A 211 0.05 20.55 33.31
CA HIS A 211 0.92 19.69 34.10
C HIS A 211 1.92 18.88 33.24
N TYR A 212 1.45 18.29 32.14
CA TYR A 212 2.23 17.38 31.30
C TYR A 212 2.79 18.01 30.01
N CYS A 213 2.26 19.17 29.63
CA CYS A 213 2.37 19.69 28.26
C CYS A 213 2.41 21.22 28.21
N SER A 214 2.83 21.86 29.31
CA SER A 214 2.98 23.32 29.33
C SER A 214 3.90 23.81 28.21
N PRO A 215 3.71 25.06 27.74
CA PRO A 215 4.58 25.66 26.74
C PRO A 215 6.07 25.51 27.07
N ASP A 216 6.44 25.61 28.35
CA ASP A 216 7.82 25.45 28.83
C ASP A 216 8.32 24.00 28.68
N GLN A 217 7.49 23.00 28.98
CA GLN A 217 7.83 21.58 28.78
C GLN A 217 7.92 21.21 27.29
N LEU A 218 7.08 21.80 26.43
CA LEU A 218 7.15 21.61 24.99
C LEU A 218 8.35 22.34 24.37
N ALA A 219 8.70 23.53 24.85
CA ALA A 219 9.83 24.33 24.36
C ALA A 219 11.19 23.64 24.56
N THR A 220 11.34 22.86 25.64
CA THR A 220 12.56 22.07 25.92
C THR A 220 12.69 20.81 25.05
N SER A 221 11.66 20.47 24.27
CA SER A 221 11.69 19.32 23.37
C SER A 221 12.40 19.67 22.05
N PRO A 222 13.17 18.73 21.45
CA PRO A 222 13.70 18.89 20.10
C PRO A 222 12.56 19.21 19.12
N GLU A 223 12.80 20.14 18.18
CA GLU A 223 11.77 20.64 17.26
C GLU A 223 11.08 19.50 16.48
N GLN A 224 11.85 18.49 16.07
CA GLN A 224 11.38 17.29 15.38
C GLN A 224 10.41 16.43 16.23
N GLN A 225 10.44 16.55 17.56
CA GLN A 225 9.62 15.76 18.49
C GLN A 225 8.46 16.56 19.09
N ARG A 226 8.43 17.89 18.94
CA ARG A 226 7.39 18.75 19.54
C ARG A 226 5.99 18.39 19.06
N GLY A 227 5.83 18.14 17.75
CA GLY A 227 4.53 17.75 17.18
C GLY A 227 4.00 16.43 17.79
N TYR A 228 4.87 15.41 17.85
CA TYR A 228 4.52 14.12 18.45
C TYR A 228 4.20 14.22 19.95
N ARG A 229 4.98 14.99 20.70
CA ARG A 229 4.69 15.25 22.12
C ARG A 229 3.36 15.96 22.30
N LEU A 230 3.05 16.95 21.47
CA LEU A 230 1.77 17.63 21.52
C LEU A 230 0.60 16.68 21.23
N GLU A 231 0.74 15.74 20.29
CA GLU A 231 -0.28 14.70 20.06
C GLU A 231 -0.47 13.76 21.27
N LEU A 232 0.61 13.28 21.87
CA LEU A 232 0.55 12.44 23.08
C LEU A 232 -0.13 13.16 24.24
N CYS A 233 0.24 14.43 24.41
CA CYS A 233 -0.37 15.35 25.35
C CYS A 233 -1.87 15.49 25.16
N GLU A 234 -2.31 15.64 23.91
CA GLU A 234 -3.74 15.66 23.60
C GLU A 234 -4.43 14.34 23.96
N LEU A 235 -3.79 13.19 23.72
CA LEU A 235 -4.34 11.87 24.05
C LEU A 235 -4.43 11.60 25.54
N ILE A 236 -3.46 12.07 26.33
CA ILE A 236 -3.45 11.90 27.79
C ILE A 236 -4.46 12.83 28.46
N CYS A 237 -4.52 14.08 28.01
CA CYS A 237 -5.33 15.13 28.63
C CYS A 237 -6.71 15.32 28.03
N ARG A 238 -7.08 14.46 27.08
CA ARG A 238 -8.45 14.34 26.58
C ARG A 238 -8.77 12.87 26.43
N GLU A 239 -9.80 12.44 27.14
CA GLU A 239 -10.31 11.09 26.98
C GLU A 239 -10.82 10.88 25.53
N PRO A 240 -10.28 9.92 24.75
CA PRO A 240 -10.64 9.77 23.35
C PRO A 240 -12.09 9.30 23.21
N LEU A 241 -12.83 9.84 22.25
CA LEU A 241 -14.22 9.47 22.00
C LEU A 241 -14.39 8.28 21.07
N PHE A 242 -13.35 7.94 20.32
CA PHE A 242 -13.34 6.81 19.41
C PHE A 242 -11.93 6.21 19.30
N GLU A 243 -11.89 4.95 18.92
CA GLU A 243 -10.70 4.28 18.42
C GLU A 243 -10.86 4.02 16.92
N GLN A 244 -9.78 4.20 16.17
CA GLN A 244 -9.72 3.89 14.75
C GLN A 244 -8.61 2.88 14.51
N LYS A 245 -8.93 1.75 13.87
CA LYS A 245 -7.99 0.71 13.49
C LYS A 245 -8.04 0.48 11.99
N ILE A 246 -6.88 0.32 11.38
CA ILE A 246 -6.71 -0.04 9.97
C ILE A 246 -5.97 -1.36 9.93
N SER A 247 -6.42 -2.29 9.10
CA SER A 247 -5.75 -3.56 8.88
C SER A 247 -5.95 -4.01 7.44
N ALA A 248 -4.94 -4.64 6.85
CA ALA A 248 -5.03 -5.26 5.53
C ALA A 248 -5.02 -6.79 5.65
N GLU A 249 -5.97 -7.44 4.99
CA GLU A 249 -6.03 -8.90 4.86
C GLU A 249 -6.03 -9.30 3.39
N ILE A 250 -5.50 -10.47 3.04
CA ILE A 250 -5.63 -10.99 1.68
C ILE A 250 -7.04 -11.52 1.49
N SER A 251 -7.79 -11.01 0.51
CA SER A 251 -8.99 -11.66 -0.02
C SER A 251 -8.56 -12.74 -1.01
N PRO A 252 -8.70 -14.05 -0.68
CA PRO A 252 -8.22 -15.11 -1.56
C PRO A 252 -8.89 -15.05 -2.93
N GLU A 253 -10.22 -14.89 -2.99
CA GLU A 253 -10.96 -14.94 -4.24
C GLU A 253 -10.55 -13.80 -5.19
N ARG A 254 -10.41 -12.58 -4.65
CA ARG A 254 -10.00 -11.40 -5.43
C ARG A 254 -8.54 -11.49 -5.86
N PHE A 255 -7.67 -11.95 -4.97
CA PHE A 255 -6.26 -12.15 -5.29
C PHE A 255 -6.05 -13.26 -6.34
N PHE A 256 -6.81 -14.34 -6.24
CA PHE A 256 -6.82 -15.42 -7.24
C PHE A 256 -7.25 -14.90 -8.61
N HIS A 257 -8.32 -14.10 -8.68
CA HIS A 257 -8.78 -13.53 -9.94
C HIS A 257 -7.70 -12.66 -10.60
N PHE A 258 -7.06 -11.79 -9.83
CA PHE A 258 -5.97 -10.95 -10.31
C PHE A 258 -4.73 -11.75 -10.76
N THR A 259 -4.30 -12.73 -9.97
CA THR A 259 -3.13 -13.55 -10.35
C THR A 259 -3.40 -14.45 -11.55
N LYS A 260 -4.64 -14.92 -11.73
CA LYS A 260 -5.05 -15.62 -12.96
C LYS A 260 -5.04 -14.70 -14.17
N SER A 261 -5.52 -13.47 -14.06
CA SER A 261 -5.46 -12.51 -15.17
C SER A 261 -4.01 -12.22 -15.56
N LEU A 262 -3.12 -12.02 -14.59
CA LEU A 262 -1.68 -11.84 -14.82
C LEU A 262 -1.01 -13.06 -15.47
N SER A 263 -1.34 -14.27 -15.01
CA SER A 263 -0.78 -15.51 -15.54
C SER A 263 -1.17 -15.75 -17.01
N SER A 264 -2.37 -15.31 -17.40
CA SER A 264 -2.86 -15.37 -18.78
C SER A 264 -2.24 -14.29 -19.67
N LEU A 265 -1.87 -13.14 -19.10
CA LEU A 265 -1.25 -12.04 -19.84
C LEU A 265 0.25 -12.25 -20.08
N ALA A 266 0.98 -12.87 -19.15
CA ALA A 266 2.44 -12.98 -19.24
C ALA A 266 2.91 -14.38 -19.70
N THR A 267 3.87 -14.43 -20.63
CA THR A 267 4.57 -15.68 -21.00
C THR A 267 5.26 -16.30 -19.78
N ALA A 268 5.58 -17.59 -19.82
CA ALA A 268 6.24 -18.29 -18.70
C ALA A 268 7.59 -17.67 -18.29
N ASP A 269 8.30 -17.12 -19.27
CA ASP A 269 9.56 -16.39 -19.18
C ASP A 269 9.37 -14.86 -19.28
N GLY A 270 8.14 -14.39 -19.03
CA GLY A 270 7.78 -12.98 -19.04
C GLY A 270 8.05 -12.28 -17.71
N LEU A 271 8.09 -10.95 -17.77
CA LEU A 271 8.19 -10.07 -16.60
C LEU A 271 6.86 -9.36 -16.34
N ILE A 272 6.41 -9.39 -15.09
CA ILE A 272 5.36 -8.50 -14.57
C ILE A 272 6.05 -7.39 -13.80
N PHE A 273 5.95 -6.16 -14.27
CA PHE A 273 6.59 -4.99 -13.67
C PHE A 273 5.53 -4.06 -13.08
N PHE A 274 5.63 -3.77 -11.80
CA PHE A 274 4.80 -2.77 -11.12
C PHE A 274 5.57 -1.46 -11.03
N GLY A 275 5.28 -0.54 -11.95
CA GLY A 275 5.74 0.85 -11.88
C GLY A 275 4.82 1.64 -10.96
N ALA A 276 5.32 2.00 -9.78
CA ALA A 276 4.56 2.67 -8.74
C ALA A 276 5.16 4.03 -8.39
N CYS A 277 4.33 5.06 -8.26
CA CYS A 277 4.67 6.42 -7.80
C CYS A 277 4.16 6.61 -6.36
N ASN A 278 4.96 7.19 -5.44
CA ASN A 278 4.77 7.21 -3.97
C ASN A 278 5.21 5.91 -3.26
N PRO A 279 5.52 5.94 -1.95
CA PRO A 279 6.54 5.07 -1.38
C PRO A 279 6.15 3.60 -1.58
N GLY A 280 6.99 2.86 -2.31
CA GLY A 280 7.12 1.43 -2.05
C GLY A 280 7.52 1.25 -0.58
N SER A 281 7.43 0.02 -0.09
CA SER A 281 7.71 -0.38 1.30
C SER A 281 8.74 0.56 1.94
N ALA A 282 8.35 1.27 3.00
CA ALA A 282 9.21 2.25 3.65
C ALA A 282 10.57 1.61 3.93
N ALA A 283 11.64 2.36 3.71
CA ALA A 283 12.78 2.19 4.59
C ALA A 283 12.50 3.10 5.78
N PRO A 284 12.18 2.62 7.01
CA PRO A 284 12.07 3.44 8.17
C PRO A 284 13.36 4.22 8.32
N VAL A 285 13.21 5.51 8.06
CA VAL A 285 13.97 6.49 8.81
C VAL A 285 13.58 6.26 10.27
N GLU A 286 14.53 6.30 11.20
CA GLU A 286 14.35 6.17 12.67
C GLU A 286 13.50 7.32 13.26
N ILE A 287 12.38 7.66 12.63
CA ILE A 287 11.31 8.41 13.21
C ILE A 287 10.39 7.35 13.79
N LEU A 288 10.02 7.47 15.06
CA LEU A 288 8.98 6.63 15.68
C LEU A 288 7.67 6.83 14.89
N GLU A 289 7.49 6.06 13.83
CA GLU A 289 6.22 5.93 13.15
C GLU A 289 5.27 5.14 14.06
N LYS A 290 3.98 5.51 14.00
CA LYS A 290 2.90 4.80 14.70
C LYS A 290 2.92 3.33 14.24
N ASP A 291 2.54 2.44 15.14
CA ASP A 291 2.37 0.99 14.94
C ASP A 291 1.43 0.63 13.76
N GLU A 292 1.83 0.95 12.54
CA GLU A 292 1.17 0.56 11.30
C GLU A 292 2.12 -0.40 10.57
N THR A 293 2.40 -1.52 11.21
CA THR A 293 2.95 -2.68 10.52
C THR A 293 1.88 -3.28 9.62
N GLU A 294 1.68 -2.69 8.44
CA GLU A 294 0.91 -3.30 7.35
C GLU A 294 1.74 -4.43 6.74
N PHE A 295 1.75 -5.59 7.38
CA PHE A 295 2.38 -6.79 6.84
C PHE A 295 1.32 -7.76 6.33
N LEU A 296 1.41 -8.12 5.04
CA LEU A 296 0.63 -9.17 4.41
C LEU A 296 1.11 -10.55 4.87
N ILE A 297 0.62 -10.97 6.02
CA ILE A 297 1.04 -12.21 6.68
C ILE A 297 -0.03 -13.28 6.41
N ASN A 298 0.29 -14.19 5.48
CA ASN A 298 -0.42 -15.42 5.10
C ASN A 298 -1.47 -15.28 3.97
N SER A 299 -1.10 -15.75 2.78
CA SER A 299 -2.03 -16.15 1.74
C SER A 299 -2.16 -17.66 1.75
N THR A 300 -3.39 -18.18 1.79
CA THR A 300 -3.68 -19.61 1.57
C THR A 300 -3.49 -20.05 0.11
N LEU A 301 -3.34 -19.10 -0.83
CA LEU A 301 -3.26 -19.39 -2.27
C LEU A 301 -1.84 -19.60 -2.78
N ALA A 302 -0.84 -19.04 -2.11
CA ALA A 302 0.54 -19.01 -2.56
C ALA A 302 1.53 -19.54 -1.52
N ASP A 303 1.03 -20.13 -0.42
CA ASP A 303 1.75 -20.61 0.76
C ASP A 303 2.66 -19.53 1.41
N GLY A 304 2.36 -19.13 2.66
CA GLY A 304 3.03 -18.01 3.33
C GLY A 304 4.13 -18.41 4.33
N PRO A 305 4.90 -17.45 4.86
CA PRO A 305 4.76 -15.99 4.73
C PRO A 305 5.52 -15.36 3.54
N HIS A 306 4.97 -14.28 2.96
CA HIS A 306 5.58 -13.50 1.87
C HIS A 306 6.08 -12.14 2.37
N LYS A 307 7.23 -11.69 1.87
CA LYS A 307 7.91 -10.48 2.37
C LYS A 307 7.45 -9.18 1.72
N SER A 308 6.93 -9.24 0.50
CA SER A 308 6.30 -8.10 -0.18
C SER A 308 5.24 -8.55 -1.19
N TYR A 309 4.45 -7.61 -1.72
CA TYR A 309 3.42 -7.93 -2.72
C TYR A 309 4.01 -8.56 -3.98
N VAL A 310 5.21 -8.13 -4.41
CA VAL A 310 5.91 -8.77 -5.54
C VAL A 310 6.27 -10.23 -5.27
N HIS A 311 6.67 -10.59 -4.04
CA HIS A 311 6.93 -11.99 -3.69
C HIS A 311 5.65 -12.83 -3.79
N LEU A 312 4.56 -12.30 -3.25
CA LEU A 312 3.25 -12.95 -3.29
C LEU A 312 2.77 -13.16 -4.74
N VAL A 313 2.87 -12.14 -5.59
CA VAL A 313 2.49 -12.25 -7.01
C VAL A 313 3.40 -13.22 -7.75
N SER A 314 4.72 -13.20 -7.51
CA SER A 314 5.65 -14.13 -8.15
C SER A 314 5.31 -15.57 -7.82
N ALA A 315 5.07 -15.86 -6.53
CA ALA A 315 4.68 -17.18 -6.06
C ALA A 315 3.34 -17.63 -6.66
N ALA A 316 2.34 -16.75 -6.71
CA ALA A 316 1.00 -17.07 -7.20
C ALA A 316 0.93 -17.24 -8.73
N THR A 317 1.71 -16.46 -9.49
CA THR A 317 1.70 -16.48 -10.96
C THR A 317 2.73 -17.45 -11.55
N GLY A 318 3.76 -17.82 -10.79
CA GLY A 318 4.91 -18.53 -11.32
C GLY A 318 5.66 -17.72 -12.38
N ARG A 319 5.70 -16.39 -12.22
CA ARG A 319 6.37 -15.44 -13.14
C ARG A 319 7.38 -14.59 -12.40
N ILE A 320 8.31 -14.03 -13.15
CA ILE A 320 9.23 -13.04 -12.61
C ILE A 320 8.43 -11.75 -12.40
N THR A 321 8.51 -11.19 -11.20
CA THR A 321 7.85 -9.94 -10.85
C THR A 321 8.86 -8.92 -10.38
N ALA A 322 8.62 -7.65 -10.69
CA ALA A 322 9.44 -6.55 -10.20
C ALA A 322 8.58 -5.39 -9.69
N GLY A 323 9.02 -4.73 -8.63
CA GLY A 323 8.37 -3.56 -8.04
C GLY A 323 9.40 -2.60 -7.44
N PRO A 324 9.06 -1.32 -7.22
CA PRO A 324 9.99 -0.32 -6.70
C PRO A 324 10.41 -0.65 -5.27
N ILE A 325 11.58 -0.17 -4.87
CA ILE A 325 11.99 -0.09 -3.45
C ILE A 325 12.04 1.39 -3.08
N GLY A 326 11.29 1.78 -2.05
CA GLY A 326 11.23 3.14 -1.54
C GLY A 326 10.49 4.12 -2.47
N GLN A 327 10.76 5.42 -2.29
CA GLN A 327 10.12 6.48 -3.06
C GLN A 327 10.44 6.40 -4.55
N SER A 328 9.46 6.77 -5.36
CA SER A 328 9.49 6.61 -6.80
C SER A 328 8.62 7.67 -7.44
N SER A 329 9.16 8.39 -8.41
CA SER A 329 8.44 9.34 -9.27
C SER A 329 8.01 8.69 -10.58
N ALA A 330 7.18 9.40 -11.36
CA ALA A 330 6.81 8.98 -12.72
C ALA A 330 8.03 8.81 -13.66
N GLU A 331 9.07 9.63 -13.48
CA GLU A 331 10.31 9.57 -14.25
C GLU A 331 11.17 8.36 -13.81
N ASP A 332 11.18 8.05 -12.51
CA ASP A 332 11.89 6.87 -11.99
C ASP A 332 11.33 5.58 -12.55
N ILE A 333 10.00 5.47 -12.75
CA ILE A 333 9.39 4.30 -13.40
C ILE A 333 10.00 4.10 -14.78
N VAL A 334 10.08 5.15 -15.60
CA VAL A 334 10.65 5.08 -16.95
C VAL A 334 12.12 4.70 -16.89
N ASN A 335 12.89 5.39 -16.05
CA ASN A 335 14.33 5.19 -15.92
C ASN A 335 14.65 3.76 -15.47
N ARG A 336 13.91 3.23 -14.49
CA ARG A 336 14.10 1.86 -13.99
C ARG A 336 13.81 0.83 -15.05
N VAL A 337 12.72 0.96 -15.82
CA VAL A 337 12.44 0.04 -16.95
C VAL A 337 13.54 0.12 -18.00
N ILE A 338 14.00 1.32 -18.39
CA ILE A 338 15.07 1.46 -19.39
C ILE A 338 16.37 0.86 -18.87
N MET A 339 16.76 1.17 -17.63
CA MET A 339 17.93 0.60 -16.98
C MET A 339 17.83 -0.92 -16.90
N PHE A 340 16.66 -1.44 -16.55
CA PHE A 340 16.40 -2.86 -16.46
C PHE A 340 16.62 -3.51 -17.82
N GLU A 341 15.94 -3.06 -18.88
CA GLU A 341 16.06 -3.63 -20.24
C GLU A 341 17.44 -3.44 -20.88
N THR A 342 18.24 -2.49 -20.39
CA THR A 342 19.62 -2.26 -20.87
C THR A 342 20.69 -2.95 -20.04
N GLY A 343 20.29 -3.83 -19.10
CA GLY A 343 21.22 -4.63 -18.30
C GLY A 343 22.00 -3.83 -17.26
N ARG A 344 21.50 -2.64 -16.87
CA ARG A 344 22.10 -1.82 -15.82
C ARG A 344 21.70 -2.34 -14.43
N PRO A 345 22.53 -2.10 -13.39
CA PRO A 345 22.20 -2.46 -12.01
C PRO A 345 20.87 -1.89 -11.53
N GLN A 346 20.12 -2.67 -10.76
CA GLN A 346 18.76 -2.35 -10.30
C GLN A 346 18.71 -2.16 -8.78
N HIS A 347 19.21 -1.01 -8.30
CA HIS A 347 19.34 -0.73 -6.87
C HIS A 347 18.00 -0.44 -6.16
N HIS A 348 17.00 0.04 -6.90
CA HIS A 348 15.70 0.46 -6.37
C HIS A 348 14.55 -0.39 -6.90
N LEU A 349 14.84 -1.66 -7.18
CA LEU A 349 13.87 -2.61 -7.73
C LEU A 349 13.98 -3.94 -6.99
N CYS A 350 12.88 -4.36 -6.38
CA CYS A 350 12.72 -5.69 -5.83
C CYS A 350 12.33 -6.62 -6.97
N ILE A 351 13.24 -7.50 -7.40
CA ILE A 351 13.00 -8.47 -8.47
C ILE A 351 12.91 -9.86 -7.85
N VAL A 352 11.79 -10.53 -8.06
CA VAL A 352 11.52 -11.86 -7.53
C VAL A 352 11.33 -12.82 -8.69
N ALA A 353 12.16 -13.86 -8.73
CA ALA A 353 11.95 -15.01 -9.60
C ALA A 353 11.13 -16.07 -8.86
N PRO A 354 10.22 -16.79 -9.55
CA PRO A 354 9.43 -17.82 -8.90
C PRO A 354 10.35 -18.94 -8.42
N ALA A 355 10.10 -19.46 -7.21
CA ALA A 355 10.81 -20.64 -6.73
C ALA A 355 10.55 -21.82 -7.70
N ALA A 356 11.59 -22.58 -8.02
CA ALA A 356 11.41 -23.83 -8.74
C ALA A 356 10.56 -24.75 -7.85
N LYS A 357 9.39 -25.17 -8.35
CA LYS A 357 8.55 -26.18 -7.70
C LYS A 357 9.18 -27.56 -7.85
#